data_AF-A0A2K0TBC0-F1
#
_entry.id   AF-A0A2K0TBC0-F1
#
_cell.length_a   1.000
_cell.length_b   1.000
_cell.length_c   1.000
_cell.angle_alpha   90.00
_cell.angle_beta   90.00
_cell.angle_gamma   90.00
#
_symmetry.space_group_name_H-M   'P 1'
#
loop_
_entity.id
_entity.type
_entity.pdbx_description
1 polymer ?
#
loop_
_entity_poly.entity_id
_entity_poly.type
_entity_poly.pdbx_seq_one_letter_code
_entity_poly.pdbx_strand_id
1 'polypeptide(L)'
;MENGFESLGMFAGAVAAANCAGVDVYTLNLLTMEYILSRVLYIFVYIVLCADGRLSVLRTLSWLLGVVSMLALWVLAGMKAGA
;
A
#
# COMPACT_ATOMS: atom_id res chain seq x y z
N MET A 1 17.83 -0.39 -3.21
CA MET A 1 16.78 0.35 -2.48
C MET A 1 15.96 1.17 -3.48
N GLU A 2 15.44 0.56 -4.55
CA GLU A 2 14.65 1.26 -5.60
C GLU A 2 13.14 1.05 -5.44
N ASN A 3 12.69 -0.16 -5.13
CA ASN A 3 11.26 -0.54 -5.12
C ASN A 3 10.37 0.24 -4.13
N GLY A 4 10.95 0.85 -3.09
CA GLY A 4 10.20 1.63 -2.11
C GLY A 4 9.68 2.95 -2.68
N PHE A 5 10.52 3.62 -3.47
CA PHE A 5 10.23 4.97 -4.00
C PHE A 5 9.37 4.95 -5.26
N GLU A 6 9.45 3.91 -6.08
CA GLU A 6 8.62 3.78 -7.29
C GLU A 6 7.11 3.71 -6.97
N SER A 7 6.76 3.00 -5.90
CA SER A 7 5.36 2.81 -5.50
C SER A 7 4.76 3.98 -4.69
N LEU A 8 5.61 4.85 -4.13
CA LEU A 8 5.18 5.98 -3.29
C LEU A 8 4.41 7.02 -4.11
N GLY A 9 4.89 7.34 -5.32
CA GLY A 9 4.21 8.26 -6.23
C GLY A 9 2.84 7.73 -6.66
N MET A 10 2.74 6.44 -7.00
CA MET A 10 1.46 5.82 -7.34
C MET A 10 0.49 5.77 -6.16
N PHE A 11 0.98 5.53 -4.95
CA PHE A 11 0.16 5.55 -3.74
C PHE A 11 -0.38 6.94 -3.43
N ALA A 12 0.48 7.98 -3.46
CA ALA A 12 0.05 9.36 -3.24
C ALA A 12 -1.01 9.79 -4.28
N GLY A 13 -0.82 9.41 -5.55
CA GLY A 13 -1.81 9.61 -6.60
C GLY A 13 -3.13 8.88 -6.33
N ALA A 14 -3.08 7.63 -5.86
CA ALA A 14 -4.28 6.85 -5.53
C ALA A 14 -5.10 7.48 -4.40
N VAL A 15 -4.43 7.94 -3.34
CA VAL A 15 -5.08 8.62 -2.20
C VAL A 15 -5.72 9.92 -2.65
N ALA A 16 -5.00 10.74 -3.43
CA ALA A 16 -5.54 11.99 -3.96
C ALA A 16 -6.74 11.74 -4.89
N ALA A 17 -6.65 10.76 -5.79
CA ALA A 17 -7.74 10.38 -6.69
C ALA A 17 -8.97 9.87 -5.93
N ALA A 18 -8.78 9.00 -4.94
CA ALA A 18 -9.87 8.47 -4.12
C ALA A 18 -10.54 9.56 -3.27
N ASN A 19 -9.75 10.51 -2.76
CA ASN A 19 -10.26 11.64 -2.01
C ASN A 19 -11.07 12.60 -2.91
N CYS A 20 -10.56 12.92 -4.10
CA CYS A 20 -11.27 13.72 -5.10
C CYS A 20 -12.56 13.05 -5.61
N ALA A 21 -12.56 11.73 -5.75
CA ALA A 21 -13.72 10.96 -6.19
C ALA A 21 -14.81 10.81 -5.10
N GLY A 22 -14.57 11.29 -3.87
CA GLY A 22 -15.54 11.18 -2.78
C GLY A 22 -15.72 9.74 -2.27
N VAL A 23 -14.66 8.93 -2.30
CA VAL A 23 -14.66 7.62 -1.62
C VAL A 23 -14.89 7.83 -0.13
N ASP A 24 -15.60 6.90 0.50
CA ASP A 24 -15.85 6.92 1.95
C ASP A 24 -14.55 7.08 2.75
N VAL A 25 -14.56 8.05 3.67
CA VAL A 25 -13.37 8.47 4.43
C VAL A 25 -12.86 7.34 5.32
N TYR A 26 -13.76 6.51 5.87
CA TYR A 26 -13.36 5.37 6.70
C TYR A 26 -12.59 4.34 5.86
N THR A 27 -13.12 3.98 4.70
CA THR A 27 -12.49 3.04 3.76
C THR A 27 -11.14 3.56 3.25
N LEU A 28 -11.08 4.84 2.88
CA LEU A 28 -9.87 5.49 2.39
C LEU A 28 -8.76 5.51 3.46
N ASN A 29 -9.10 5.89 4.69
CA ASN A 29 -8.14 5.93 5.79
C ASN A 29 -7.65 4.54 6.19
N LEU A 30 -8.54 3.54 6.19
CA LEU A 30 -8.18 2.16 6.51
C LEU A 30 -7.15 1.61 5.50
N LEU A 31 -7.42 1.75 4.19
CA LEU A 31 -6.51 1.32 3.12
C LEU A 31 -5.17 2.07 3.15
N THR A 32 -5.21 3.37 3.46
CA THR A 32 -4.01 4.20 3.60
C THR A 32 -3.15 3.72 4.77
N MET A 33 -3.77 3.46 5.93
CA MET A 33 -3.08 2.92 7.11
C MET A 33 -2.52 1.52 6.86
N GLU A 34 -3.27 0.66 6.18
CA GLU A 34 -2.81 -0.69 5.81
C GLU A 34 -1.56 -0.63 4.93
N TYR A 35 -1.54 0.26 3.93
CA TYR A 35 -0.36 0.48 3.09
C TYR A 35 0.85 0.91 3.90
N ILE A 36 0.68 1.90 4.79
CA ILE A 36 1.78 2.41 5.64
C ILE A 36 2.29 1.29 6.55
N LEU A 37 1.40 0.54 7.20
CA LEU A 37 1.77 -0.56 8.08
C LEU A 37 2.50 -1.67 7.33
N SER A 38 2.04 -2.02 6.13
CA SER A 38 2.71 -2.95 5.21
C SER A 38 4.15 -2.50 4.92
N ARG A 39 4.38 -1.21 4.66
CA ARG A 39 5.72 -0.66 4.40
C ARG A 39 6.61 -0.67 5.65
N VAL A 40 6.07 -0.35 6.82
CA VAL A 40 6.81 -0.45 8.09
C VAL A 40 7.20 -1.90 8.37
N LEU A 41 6.28 -2.85 8.19
CA LEU A 41 6.54 -4.28 8.33
C LEU A 41 7.59 -4.77 7.33
N TYR A 42 7.52 -4.34 6.08
CA TYR A 42 8.53 -4.68 5.08
C TYR A 42 9.92 -4.19 5.50
N ILE A 43 10.04 -2.93 5.91
CA ILE A 43 11.31 -2.34 6.37
C ILE A 43 11.82 -3.07 7.61
N PHE A 44 10.94 -3.36 8.57
CA PHE A 44 11.28 -4.10 9.79
C PHE A 44 11.79 -5.51 9.47
N VAL A 45 11.07 -6.28 8.66
CA VAL A 45 11.49 -7.63 8.25
C VAL A 45 12.80 -7.57 7.46
N TYR A 46 12.98 -6.55 6.62
CA TYR A 46 14.18 -6.40 5.83
C TYR A 46 15.41 -6.02 6.67
N ILE A 47 15.28 -5.16 7.69
CA ILE A 47 16.41 -4.69 8.51
C ILE A 47 16.71 -5.67 9.66
N VAL A 48 15.69 -6.14 10.36
CA VAL A 48 15.84 -6.87 11.63
C VAL A 48 15.97 -8.37 11.41
N LEU A 49 15.33 -8.90 10.37
CA LEU A 49 15.18 -10.35 10.14
C LEU A 49 16.05 -10.89 8.99
N CYS A 50 16.94 -10.07 8.42
CA CYS A 50 17.69 -10.37 7.19
C CYS A 50 18.64 -11.58 7.26
N ALA A 51 18.81 -12.22 8.42
CA ALA A 51 19.68 -13.37 8.59
C ALA A 51 19.02 -14.71 8.21
N ASP A 52 17.68 -14.79 8.25
CA ASP A 52 16.96 -16.07 8.08
C ASP A 52 16.16 -16.12 6.77
N GLY A 53 16.56 -17.01 5.86
CA GLY A 53 15.89 -17.24 4.57
C GLY A 53 14.40 -17.62 4.70
N ARG A 54 13.96 -18.12 5.86
CA ARG A 54 12.55 -18.47 6.16
C ARG A 54 11.65 -17.24 6.24
N LEU A 55 12.19 -16.06 6.52
CA LEU A 55 11.43 -14.81 6.67
C LEU A 55 11.33 -14.03 5.35
N SER A 56 11.93 -14.55 4.28
CA SER A 56 11.76 -14.02 2.92
C SER A 56 10.29 -14.03 2.46
N VAL A 57 9.47 -14.97 2.95
CA VAL A 57 8.04 -15.05 2.66
C VAL A 57 7.27 -13.87 3.27
N LEU A 58 7.60 -13.47 4.51
CA LEU A 58 6.98 -12.30 5.15
C LEU A 58 7.29 -11.00 4.40
N ARG A 59 8.49 -10.88 3.85
CA ARG A 59 8.87 -9.74 3.01
C ARG A 59 8.01 -9.67 1.73
N THR A 60 7.75 -10.81 1.08
CA THR A 60 6.92 -10.85 -0.12
C THR A 60 5.44 -10.58 0.21
N LEU A 61 4.93 -11.16 1.30
CA LEU A 61 3.55 -10.93 1.74
C LEU A 61 3.31 -9.47 2.14
N SER A 62 4.22 -8.88 2.93
CA SER A 62 4.11 -7.47 3.29
C SER A 62 4.16 -6.57 2.06
N TRP A 63 5.02 -6.85 1.08
CA TRP A 63 5.04 -6.10 -0.17
C TRP A 63 3.73 -6.24 -0.97
N LEU A 64 3.20 -7.47 -1.08
CA LEU A 64 1.97 -7.76 -1.80
C LEU A 64 0.76 -7.04 -1.19
N LEU A 65 0.63 -7.05 0.14
CA LEU A 65 -0.44 -6.34 0.85
C LEU A 65 -0.43 -4.85 0.49
N GLY A 66 0.73 -4.19 0.53
CA GLY A 66 0.83 -2.79 0.14
C GLY A 66 0.43 -2.54 -1.32
N VAL A 67 0.82 -3.42 -2.24
CA VAL A 67 0.40 -3.30 -3.65
C VAL A 67 -1.11 -3.45 -3.80
N VAL A 68 -1.72 -4.40 -3.09
CA VAL A 68 -3.17 -4.62 -3.13
C VAL A 68 -3.93 -3.41 -2.56
N SER A 69 -3.52 -2.87 -1.41
CA SER A 69 -4.17 -1.68 -0.83
C SER A 69 -4.07 -0.46 -1.77
N MET A 70 -2.91 -0.29 -2.44
CA MET A 70 -2.73 0.78 -3.44
C MET A 70 -3.64 0.60 -4.66
N LEU A 71 -3.73 -0.61 -5.21
CA LEU A 71 -4.61 -0.88 -6.35
C LEU A 71 -6.09 -0.74 -5.97
N ALA A 72 -6.47 -1.16 -4.76
CA ALA A 72 -7.83 -1.00 -4.26
C ALA A 72 -8.27 0.47 -4.20
N LEU A 73 -7.38 1.39 -3.78
CA LEU A 73 -7.66 2.83 -3.80
C LEU A 73 -7.95 3.35 -5.22
N TRP A 74 -7.16 2.92 -6.22
CA TRP A 74 -7.40 3.29 -7.62
C TRP A 74 -8.73 2.73 -8.16
N VAL A 75 -9.04 1.48 -7.85
CA VAL A 75 -10.31 0.85 -8.27
C VAL A 75 -11.50 1.56 -7.62
N LEU A 76 -11.44 1.85 -6.33
CA LEU A 76 -12.49 2.57 -5.61
C LEU A 76 -12.68 3.99 -6.15
N ALA A 77 -11.57 4.68 -6.44
CA ALA A 77 -11.63 6.00 -7.08
C ALA A 77 -12.33 5.94 -8.44
N GLY A 78 -12.00 4.96 -9.29
CA GLY A 78 -12.63 4.78 -10.60
C GLY A 78 -14.11 4.43 -10.52
N MET A 79 -14.48 3.52 -9.61
CA MET A 79 -15.88 3.15 -9.39
C MET A 79 -16.73 4.33 -8.91
N LYS A 80 -16.16 5.21 -8.07
CA LYS A 80 -16.85 6.40 -7.58
C LYS A 80 -16.88 7.54 -8.59
N ALA A 81 -15.84 7.70 -9.39
CA ALA A 81 -15.79 8.74 -10.43
C ALA A 81 -16.71 8.44 -11.63
N GLY A 82 -17.02 7.17 -11.89
CA GLY A 82 -17.90 6.73 -12.98
C GLY A 82 -19.39 6.58 -12.60
N ALA A 83 -19.74 6.78 -11.32
CA ALA A 83 -21.10 6.71 -10.79
C ALA A 83 -21.69 8.11 -10.58
#